data_AF-W2TVN0-F1
#
_entry.id   AF-W2TVN0-F1
#
_cell.length_a   1.000
_cell.length_b   1.000
_cell.length_c   1.000
_cell.angle_alpha   90.00
_cell.angle_beta   90.00
_cell.angle_gamma   90.00
#
_symmetry.space_group_name_H-M   'P 1'
#
loop_
_entity.id
_entity.type
_entity.pdbx_description
1 polymer ?
#
loop_
_entity_poly.entity_id
_entity_poly.type
_entity_poly.pdbx_seq_one_letter_code
_entity_poly.pdbx_strand_id
1 'polypeptide(L)' 'MWLVAFAVLVLSSVCAEEKSDDNDATPQFEMEEGVYILHDKDFDDFVGENPTFLAKFYAPCEHYVPHD' A
#
# COMPACT_ATOMS: atom_id res chain seq x y z
N MET A 1 7.98 30.61 -13.39
CA MET A 1 9.21 29.78 -13.40
C MET A 1 9.49 29.13 -12.05
N TRP A 2 9.19 29.77 -10.91
CA TRP A 2 9.40 29.15 -9.59
C TRP A 2 8.39 28.05 -9.25
N LEU A 3 7.12 28.20 -9.66
CA LEU A 3 6.08 27.18 -9.47
C LEU A 3 6.40 25.84 -10.16
N VAL A 4 7.09 25.88 -11.30
CA VAL A 4 7.51 24.67 -12.02
C VAL A 4 8.62 23.96 -11.26
N ALA A 5 9.56 24.72 -10.68
CA ALA A 5 10.61 24.16 -9.84
C ALA A 5 10.03 23.53 -8.56
N PHE A 6 9.03 24.16 -7.93
CA PHE A 6 8.32 23.58 -6.79
C PHE A 6 7.54 22.33 -7.16
N ALA A 7 6.83 22.32 -8.30
CA ALA A 7 6.10 21.15 -8.77
C ALA A 7 7.04 19.97 -9.08
N VAL A 8 8.19 20.23 -9.71
CA VAL A 8 9.22 19.20 -9.98
C VAL A 8 9.82 18.66 -8.69
N LEU A 9 10.06 19.50 -7.68
CA LEU A 9 10.64 19.09 -6.40
C LEU A 9 9.67 18.22 -5.59
N VAL A 10 8.37 18.55 -5.63
CA VAL A 10 7.30 17.73 -5.04
C VAL A 10 7.14 16.40 -5.78
N LEU A 11 7.19 16.40 -7.12
CA LEU A 11 7.12 15.18 -7.93
C LEU A 11 8.34 14.27 -7.71
N SER A 12 9.55 14.81 -7.57
CA SER A 12 10.73 14.00 -7.24
C SER A 12 10.66 13.37 -5.86
N SER A 13 9.97 14.01 -4.91
CA SER A 13 9.77 13.44 -3.56
C SER A 13 8.74 12.30 -3.54
N VAL A 14 7.91 12.18 -4.59
CA VAL A 14 6.83 11.18 -4.69
C VAL A 14 7.26 9.91 -5.44
N CYS A 15 8.43 9.91 -6.13
CA CYS A 15 8.87 8.79 -6.98
C CYS A 15 10.11 8.04 -6.45
N ALA A 16 10.29 7.93 -5.13
CA ALA A 16 11.27 7.01 -4.57
C ALA A 16 10.64 5.60 -4.45
N GLU A 17 10.70 4.82 -5.53
CA GLU A 17 10.46 3.38 -5.46
C GLU A 17 11.75 2.68 -5.04
N GLU A 18 11.78 2.22 -3.79
CA GLU A 18 12.89 1.47 -3.22
C GLU A 18 12.64 -0.02 -3.49
N LYS A 19 13.19 -0.54 -4.59
CA LYS A 19 13.39 -1.99 -4.76
C LYS A 19 14.54 -2.41 -3.84
N SER A 20 14.22 -2.82 -2.62
CA SER A 20 15.14 -3.54 -1.74
C SER A 20 14.82 -5.03 -1.78
N ASP A 21 15.62 -5.75 -2.57
CA ASP A 21 15.81 -7.20 -2.45
C ASP A 21 16.85 -7.37 -1.34
N ASP A 22 16.42 -7.68 -0.12
CA ASP A 22 17.34 -8.12 0.93
C ASP A 22 16.69 -9.19 1.82
N ASN A 23 17.42 -10.30 1.96
CA ASN A 23 17.04 -11.51 2.68
C ASN A 23 17.25 -11.26 4.18
N ASP A 24 16.30 -10.58 4.81
CA ASP A 24 16.17 -10.48 6.26
C ASP A 24 14.83 -11.09 6.67
N ALA A 25 14.72 -11.62 7.88
CA ALA A 25 13.55 -12.36 8.38
C ALA A 25 12.32 -11.47 8.63
N THR A 26 11.91 -10.73 7.61
CA THR A 26 10.76 -9.86 7.56
C THR A 26 9.49 -10.69 7.34
N PRO A 27 8.40 -10.38 8.03
CA PRO A 27 7.10 -11.01 7.80
C PRO A 27 6.76 -10.87 6.32
N GLN A 28 6.64 -12.01 5.64
CA GLN A 28 6.39 -12.05 4.21
C GLN A 28 4.90 -11.78 3.96
N PHE A 29 4.56 -10.52 3.68
CA PHE A 29 3.20 -10.12 3.33
C PHE A 29 2.85 -10.52 1.89
N GLU A 30 1.61 -10.95 1.68
CA GLU A 30 1.09 -11.21 0.34
C GLU A 30 0.94 -9.90 -0.42
N MET A 31 1.35 -9.87 -1.69
CA MET A 31 1.26 -8.69 -2.54
C MET A 31 0.62 -9.04 -3.88
N GLU A 32 -0.43 -8.31 -4.24
CA GLU A 32 -1.15 -8.43 -5.51
C GLU A 32 -1.13 -7.09 -6.24
N GLU A 33 -0.63 -7.07 -7.46
CA GLU A 33 -0.61 -5.86 -8.32
C GLU A 33 0.04 -4.61 -7.67
N GLY A 34 1.02 -4.82 -6.78
CA GLY A 34 1.69 -3.74 -6.06
C GLY A 34 0.93 -3.24 -4.81
N VAL A 35 -0.10 -3.98 -4.38
CA VAL A 35 -0.85 -3.71 -3.14
C VAL A 35 -0.64 -4.86 -2.18
N TYR A 36 -0.28 -4.55 -0.93
CA TYR A 36 -0.21 -5.55 0.14
C TYR A 36 -1.61 -5.99 0.56
N ILE A 37 -1.83 -7.30 0.58
CA ILE A 37 -3.07 -7.92 1.06
C ILE A 37 -2.87 -8.26 2.53
N LEU A 38 -3.48 -7.44 3.38
CA LEU A 38 -3.38 -7.59 4.83
C LEU A 38 -4.61 -8.29 5.40
N HIS A 39 -4.35 -9.25 6.27
CA HIS A 39 -5.35 -9.96 7.05
C HIS A 39 -5.24 -9.52 8.51
N ASP A 40 -6.28 -9.81 9.30
CA ASP A 40 -6.31 -9.51 10.74
C ASP A 40 -5.06 -10.00 11.48
N LYS A 41 -4.57 -11.20 11.11
CA LYS A 41 -3.39 -11.83 11.70
C LYS A 41 -2.05 -11.14 11.39
N ASP A 42 -1.95 -10.36 10.33
CA ASP A 42 -0.69 -9.75 9.85
C ASP A 42 -0.72 -8.22 9.87
N PHE A 43 -1.87 -7.62 10.14
CA PHE A 43 -2.07 -6.17 10.08
C PHE A 43 -1.22 -5.43 11.11
N ASP A 44 -1.21 -5.92 12.37
CA ASP A 44 -0.47 -5.28 13.46
C ASP A 44 1.04 -5.26 13.20
N ASP A 45 1.57 -6.36 12.65
CA ASP A 45 2.99 -6.47 12.28
C ASP A 45 3.33 -5.48 11.15
N PHE A 46 2.48 -5.40 10.11
CA PHE A 46 2.67 -4.46 9.00
C PHE A 46 2.68 -3.00 9.47
N VAL A 47 1.79 -2.63 10.39
CA VAL A 47 1.71 -1.27 10.97
C VAL A 47 2.93 -0.96 11.83
N GLY A 48 3.47 -1.96 12.54
CA GLY A 48 4.70 -1.81 13.33
C GLY A 48 5.92 -1.46 12.46
N GLU A 49 6.01 -2.05 11.27
CA GLU A 49 7.13 -1.83 10.34
C GLU A 49 6.96 -0.60 9.44
N ASN A 50 5.71 -0.23 9.14
CA ASN A 50 5.38 0.84 8.20
C ASN A 50 4.66 1.99 8.92
N PRO A 51 5.37 2.99 9.48
CA PRO A 51 4.75 4.07 10.25
C PRO A 51 3.86 5.00 9.41
N THR A 52 3.94 4.92 8.07
CA THR A 52 3.05 5.63 7.15
C THR A 52 2.63 4.68 6.04
N PHE A 53 1.33 4.45 5.92
CA PHE A 53 0.75 3.56 4.91
C PHE A 53 -0.65 4.04 4.50
N LEU A 54 -1.13 3.58 3.34
CA LEU A 54 -2.49 3.80 2.87
C LEU A 54 -3.29 2.51 2.99
N ALA A 55 -4.30 2.49 3.85
CA ALA A 55 -5.22 1.36 3.97
C ALA A 55 -6.44 1.56 3.07
N LYS A 56 -6.76 0.53 2.26
CA LYS A 56 -8.01 0.46 1.50
C LYS A 56 -8.84 -0.72 1.99
N PHE A 57 -9.89 -0.43 2.76
CA PHE A 57 -10.86 -1.43 3.18
C PHE A 57 -11.89 -1.66 2.07
N TYR A 58 -12.15 -2.92 1.75
CA TYR A 58 -13.20 -3.31 0.81
C TYR A 58 -14.03 -4.45 1.42
N ALA A 59 -15.29 -4.54 1.01
CA ALA A 59 -16.14 -5.67 1.32
C ALA A 59 -16.56 -6.31 -0.01
N PRO A 60 -16.70 -7.64 -0.08
CA PRO A 60 -17.36 -8.26 -1.22
C PRO A 60 -18.78 -7.72 -1.28
N CYS A 61 -19.11 -7.00 -2.36
CA CYS A 61 -20.50 -6.61 -2.60
C CYS A 61 -21.29 -7.87 -2.96
N GLU A 62 -22.01 -8.41 -1.98
CA GLU A 62 -23.20 -9.21 -2.25
C GLU A 62 -24.20 -8.31 -2.99
N HIS A 63 -24.12 -8.30 -4.32
CA HIS A 63 -25.21 -7.78 -5.13
C HIS A 63 -26.43 -8.57 -4.71
N TYR A 64 -27.39 -7.92 -4.05
CA TYR A 64 -28.72 -8.47 -3.79
C TYR A 64 -29.28 -8.97 -5.11
N VAL A 65 -29.17 -10.27 -5.39
CA VAL A 65 -29.92 -10.92 -6.45
C VAL A 65 -31.30 -11.12 -5.87
N PRO A 66 -32.33 -10.37 -6.33
CA PRO A 66 -33.68 -10.64 -5.88
C PRO A 66 -34.05 -12.04 -6.38
N HIS A 67 -34.36 -12.93 -5.46
CA HIS A 67 -35.07 -14.17 -5.79
C HIS A 67 -36.52 -13.80 -6.14
N ASP A 68 -36.90 -14.02 -7.41
CA ASP A 68 -38.29 -14.10 -7.86
C ASP A 68 -39.03 -15.27 -7.19
#